data_AF-A0A843JPM3-F1
#
_entry.id   AF-A0A843JPM3-F1
#
_cell.length_a   1.000
_cell.length_b   1.000
_cell.length_c   1.000
_cell.angle_alpha   90.00
_cell.angle_beta   90.00
_cell.angle_gamma   90.00
#
_symmetry.space_group_name_H-M   'P 1'
#
loop_
_entity.id
_entity.type
_entity.pdbx_description
1 polymer ?
#
loop_
_entity_poly.entity_id
_entity_poly.type
_entity_poly.pdbx_seq_one_letter_code
_entity_poly.pdbx_strand_id
1 'polypeptide(L)'
;MENAALDRFLNCVLQRSRKDRFLDPLVILLIIPGSLFMEGLIMLSIYLDWGVVPRLSVSGQFCLVMFLVMEVSFILYILMKSMTFHTRRDAVWTESLTEYAEGKGKDVSELRRLSDDMVSNVIERGSLVAFLAFLAISFFMLLIFFLIDFIRTPEDTLLLIENTFIIAVIAEALVIFMLITLKMDRLDSTQCRFTVLFEELMGDELMAGCMYLKRRDLKKVQAVLLALSFLLFLTVIVTHDILEDDGIVLYHTSSPIVLFLMIYSVLLFFYTVYVMNRHLRAQWGYESKLLVMISVHEGVKSVKRFKIEYDEDDQDDDSAGSLARVKRFFRHIADEI
;
A
#
# COMPACT_ATOMS: atom_id res chain seq x y z
N MET A 1 -17.64 14.30 33.47
CA MET A 1 -16.24 14.65 33.17
C MET A 1 -16.04 14.29 31.72
N GLU A 2 -15.82 15.28 30.84
CA GLU A 2 -15.44 15.03 29.45
C GLU A 2 -14.22 14.11 29.43
N ASN A 3 -14.34 12.98 28.74
CA ASN A 3 -13.25 12.03 28.62
C ASN A 3 -12.45 12.40 27.37
N ALA A 4 -11.50 13.33 27.52
CA ALA A 4 -10.70 13.82 26.42
C ALA A 4 -9.96 12.71 25.63
N ALA A 5 -9.68 11.57 26.28
CA ALA A 5 -9.11 10.40 25.60
C ALA A 5 -10.14 9.73 24.67
N LEU A 6 -11.39 9.60 25.13
CA LEU A 6 -12.49 9.11 24.30
C LEU A 6 -12.76 10.03 23.11
N ASP A 7 -12.74 11.36 23.31
CA ASP A 7 -12.95 12.31 22.21
C ASP A 7 -11.85 12.21 21.15
N ARG A 8 -10.59 12.01 21.56
CA ARG A 8 -9.49 11.76 20.61
C ARG A 8 -9.67 10.45 19.85
N PHE A 9 -10.08 9.39 20.53
CA PHE A 9 -10.43 8.12 19.90
C PHE A 9 -11.58 8.27 18.88
N LEU A 10 -12.67 8.93 19.27
CA LEU A 10 -13.82 9.18 18.41
C LEU A 10 -13.44 10.02 17.19
N ASN A 11 -12.71 11.12 17.39
CA ASN A 11 -12.22 11.94 16.29
C ASN A 11 -11.33 11.14 15.32
N CYS A 12 -10.52 10.23 15.84
CA CYS A 12 -9.67 9.34 15.04
C CYS A 12 -10.49 8.34 14.20
N VAL A 13 -11.48 7.68 14.81
CA VAL A 13 -12.28 6.63 14.14
C VAL A 13 -13.35 7.21 13.22
N LEU A 14 -14.04 8.28 13.63
CA LEU A 14 -15.15 8.87 12.88
C LEU A 14 -14.71 9.59 11.59
N GLN A 15 -13.44 9.98 11.51
CA GLN A 15 -12.86 10.50 10.28
C GLN A 15 -12.70 9.43 9.19
N ARG A 16 -12.81 8.12 9.53
CA ARG A 16 -12.69 7.04 8.54
C ARG A 16 -14.00 6.70 7.85
N SER A 17 -13.85 6.12 6.67
CA SER A 17 -14.93 5.47 5.95
C SER A 17 -14.53 4.06 5.51
N ARG A 18 -15.50 3.17 5.30
CA ARG A 18 -15.27 1.87 4.63
C ARG A 18 -14.67 2.04 3.22
N LYS A 19 -14.76 3.25 2.64
CA LYS A 19 -14.20 3.61 1.33
C LYS A 19 -12.76 4.10 1.41
N ASP A 20 -12.16 4.17 2.60
CA ASP A 20 -10.76 4.53 2.75
C ASP A 20 -9.93 3.42 2.11
N ARG A 21 -9.30 3.77 0.99
CA ARG A 21 -8.40 2.91 0.24
C ARG A 21 -7.01 3.49 0.34
N PHE A 22 -6.04 2.60 0.40
CA PHE A 22 -4.63 2.96 0.45
C PHE A 22 -4.20 3.61 -0.87
N LEU A 23 -4.52 2.94 -1.97
CA LEU A 23 -4.62 3.47 -3.32
C LEU A 23 -5.86 2.84 -3.96
N ASP A 24 -6.60 3.62 -4.74
CA ASP A 24 -7.70 3.07 -5.52
C ASP A 24 -7.15 2.21 -6.67
N PRO A 25 -7.57 0.94 -6.82
CA PRO A 25 -7.14 0.11 -7.94
C PRO A 25 -7.39 0.76 -9.31
N LEU A 26 -8.44 1.56 -9.45
CA LEU A 26 -8.71 2.31 -10.68
C LEU A 26 -7.69 3.42 -10.92
N VAL A 27 -7.25 4.10 -9.86
CA VAL A 27 -6.18 5.11 -9.94
C VAL A 27 -4.84 4.45 -10.29
N ILE A 28 -4.57 3.25 -9.74
CA ILE A 28 -3.40 2.45 -10.12
C ILE A 28 -3.47 2.06 -11.60
N LEU A 29 -4.64 1.59 -12.06
CA LEU A 29 -4.91 1.23 -13.45
C LEU A 29 -4.94 2.44 -14.40
N LEU A 30 -5.05 3.66 -13.87
CA LEU A 30 -4.95 4.90 -14.64
C LEU A 30 -3.54 5.46 -14.65
N ILE A 31 -2.75 5.28 -13.58
CA ILE A 31 -1.38 5.78 -13.52
C ILE A 31 -0.44 4.86 -14.29
N ILE A 32 -0.43 3.55 -13.99
CA ILE A 32 0.55 2.61 -14.56
C ILE A 32 0.21 2.26 -16.02
N PRO A 33 -1.02 1.80 -16.35
CA PRO A 33 -1.43 1.69 -17.73
C PRO A 33 -1.54 3.04 -18.42
N GLY A 34 -1.93 4.14 -17.76
CA GLY A 34 -2.10 5.42 -18.48
C GLY A 34 -0.79 5.98 -19.01
N SER A 35 0.31 5.88 -18.26
CA SER A 35 1.63 6.26 -18.75
C SER A 35 2.14 5.31 -19.83
N LEU A 36 2.10 3.99 -19.57
CA LEU A 36 2.50 2.97 -20.55
C LEU A 36 1.62 2.96 -21.82
N PHE A 37 0.33 3.29 -21.70
CA PHE A 37 -0.62 3.38 -22.80
C PHE A 37 -0.46 4.68 -23.57
N MET A 38 -0.15 5.80 -22.92
CA MET A 38 0.21 7.03 -23.63
C MET A 38 1.50 6.84 -24.41
N GLU A 39 2.51 6.21 -23.82
CA GLU A 39 3.74 5.83 -24.52
C GLU A 39 3.45 4.86 -25.67
N GLY A 40 2.66 3.81 -25.42
CA GLY A 40 2.23 2.85 -26.43
C GLY A 40 1.40 3.48 -27.56
N LEU A 41 0.53 4.45 -27.26
CA LEU A 41 -0.27 5.19 -28.23
C LEU A 41 0.59 6.12 -29.08
N ILE A 42 1.60 6.77 -28.50
CA ILE A 42 2.55 7.60 -29.25
C ILE A 42 3.35 6.70 -30.20
N MET A 43 3.83 5.55 -29.73
CA MET A 43 4.56 4.59 -30.55
C MET A 43 3.68 3.98 -31.66
N LEU A 44 2.43 3.66 -31.34
CA LEU A 44 1.44 3.13 -32.28
C LEU A 44 0.99 4.18 -33.30
N SER A 45 0.80 5.44 -32.91
CA SER A 45 0.42 6.49 -33.86
C SER A 45 1.52 6.74 -34.88
N ILE A 46 2.78 6.76 -34.44
CA ILE A 46 3.94 6.86 -35.35
C ILE A 46 3.98 5.68 -36.31
N TYR A 47 3.72 4.46 -35.83
CA TYR A 47 3.65 3.27 -36.67
C TYR A 47 2.52 3.33 -37.69
N LEU A 48 1.30 3.70 -37.28
CA LEU A 48 0.15 3.77 -38.16
C LEU A 48 0.28 4.88 -39.22
N ASP A 49 0.84 6.02 -38.85
CA ASP A 49 0.95 7.18 -39.74
C ASP A 49 2.13 7.04 -40.74
N TRP A 50 3.21 6.35 -40.36
CA TRP A 50 4.46 6.33 -41.14
C TRP A 50 4.85 4.92 -41.61
N GLY A 51 4.18 3.86 -41.13
CA GLY A 51 4.58 2.47 -41.37
C GLY A 51 5.93 2.09 -40.76
N VAL A 52 6.46 2.94 -39.88
CA VAL A 52 7.79 2.80 -39.28
C VAL A 52 7.59 2.50 -37.81
N VAL A 53 8.11 1.38 -37.32
CA VAL A 53 8.32 1.21 -35.87
C VAL A 53 9.40 2.22 -35.50
N PRO A 54 9.11 3.28 -34.72
CA PRO A 54 10.10 4.27 -34.40
C PRO A 54 11.25 3.59 -33.69
N ARG A 55 12.41 3.56 -34.35
CA ARG A 55 13.68 3.32 -33.66
C ARG A 55 13.90 4.52 -32.78
N LEU A 56 13.55 4.38 -31.50
CA LEU A 56 13.94 5.37 -30.51
C LEU A 56 15.46 5.50 -30.60
N SER A 57 15.94 6.74 -30.67
CA SER A 57 17.35 6.97 -30.44
C SER A 57 17.71 6.46 -29.05
N VAL A 58 18.99 6.17 -28.86
CA VAL A 58 19.55 5.78 -27.57
C VAL A 58 19.15 6.77 -26.46
N SER A 59 19.14 8.09 -26.75
CA SER A 59 18.61 9.11 -25.84
C SER A 59 17.09 9.02 -25.62
N GLY A 60 16.31 8.65 -26.64
CA GLY A 60 14.87 8.43 -26.54
C GLY A 60 14.50 7.23 -25.66
N GLN A 61 15.26 6.13 -25.76
CA GLN A 61 15.13 4.97 -24.87
C GLN A 61 15.45 5.35 -23.43
N PHE A 62 16.55 6.09 -23.22
CA PHE A 62 16.93 6.58 -21.90
C PHE A 62 15.86 7.50 -21.27
N CYS A 63 15.26 8.41 -22.05
CA CYS A 63 14.15 9.25 -21.58
C CYS A 63 12.95 8.41 -21.12
N LEU A 64 12.57 7.39 -21.89
CA LEU A 64 11.46 6.51 -21.55
C LEU A 64 11.74 5.76 -20.24
N VAL A 65 12.95 5.21 -20.08
CA VAL A 65 13.38 4.59 -18.82
C VAL A 65 13.34 5.59 -17.67
N MET A 66 13.79 6.83 -17.88
CA MET A 66 13.72 7.89 -16.87
C MET A 66 12.29 8.18 -16.40
N PHE A 67 11.33 8.29 -17.33
CA PHE A 67 9.93 8.49 -16.97
C PHE A 67 9.37 7.33 -16.15
N LEU A 68 9.59 6.08 -16.59
CA LEU A 68 9.14 4.89 -15.86
C LEU A 68 9.75 4.82 -14.46
N VAL A 69 11.05 5.09 -14.34
CA VAL A 69 11.76 5.12 -13.06
C VAL A 69 11.15 6.16 -12.12
N MET A 70 10.92 7.38 -12.61
CA MET A 70 10.32 8.45 -11.80
C MET A 70 8.91 8.09 -11.32
N GLU A 71 8.09 7.48 -12.17
CA GLU A 71 6.73 7.05 -11.80
C GLU A 71 6.74 5.96 -10.73
N VAL A 72 7.57 4.93 -10.91
CA VAL A 72 7.71 3.85 -9.94
C VAL A 72 8.19 4.41 -8.60
N SER A 73 9.26 5.21 -8.57
CA SER A 73 9.77 5.78 -7.33
C SER A 73 8.77 6.75 -6.68
N PHE A 74 7.97 7.48 -7.46
CA PHE A 74 6.87 8.30 -6.93
C PHE A 74 5.77 7.44 -6.28
N ILE A 75 5.35 6.35 -6.93
CA ILE A 75 4.38 5.41 -6.37
C ILE A 75 4.91 4.83 -5.05
N LEU A 76 6.17 4.41 -5.02
CA LEU A 76 6.82 3.88 -3.81
C LEU A 76 6.84 4.90 -2.66
N TYR A 77 7.13 6.17 -2.96
CA TYR A 77 7.03 7.26 -1.98
C TYR A 77 5.61 7.42 -1.45
N ILE A 78 4.60 7.44 -2.32
CA ILE A 78 3.19 7.57 -1.91
C ILE A 78 2.78 6.39 -1.03
N LEU A 79 3.17 5.16 -1.38
CA LEU A 79 2.91 3.99 -0.55
C LEU A 79 3.58 4.14 0.83
N MET A 80 4.86 4.49 0.90
CA MET A 80 5.54 4.64 2.18
C MET A 80 4.92 5.76 3.04
N LYS A 81 4.59 6.90 2.42
CA LYS A 81 3.93 8.03 3.09
C LYS A 81 2.57 7.63 3.65
N SER A 82 1.75 6.95 2.86
CA SER A 82 0.43 6.49 3.28
C SER A 82 0.54 5.48 4.42
N MET A 83 1.52 4.57 4.39
CA MET A 83 1.82 3.66 5.50
C MET A 83 2.18 4.43 6.79
N THR A 84 3.05 5.44 6.70
CA THR A 84 3.41 6.27 7.86
C THR A 84 2.20 7.00 8.44
N PHE A 85 1.34 7.60 7.62
CA PHE A 85 0.13 8.25 8.12
C PHE A 85 -0.81 7.26 8.81
N HIS A 86 -0.94 6.07 8.23
CA HIS A 86 -1.73 4.99 8.78
C HIS A 86 -1.21 4.57 10.16
N THR A 87 0.08 4.26 10.29
CA THR A 87 0.70 3.91 11.59
C THR A 87 0.61 5.04 12.61
N ARG A 88 0.78 6.30 12.20
CA ARG A 88 0.64 7.46 13.09
C ARG A 88 -0.76 7.55 13.68
N ARG A 89 -1.79 7.37 12.85
CA ARG A 89 -3.16 7.34 13.33
C ARG A 89 -3.37 6.15 14.27
N ASP A 90 -2.78 5.01 13.94
CA ASP A 90 -2.92 3.81 14.75
C ASP A 90 -2.36 3.98 16.16
N ALA A 91 -1.22 4.65 16.27
CA ALA A 91 -0.65 5.06 17.55
C ALA A 91 -1.58 5.98 18.36
N VAL A 92 -2.28 6.93 17.71
CA VAL A 92 -3.20 7.84 18.39
C VAL A 92 -4.39 7.09 19.01
N TRP A 93 -5.00 6.16 18.30
CA TRP A 93 -6.15 5.44 18.86
C TRP A 93 -5.74 4.45 19.95
N THR A 94 -4.59 3.77 19.82
CA THR A 94 -4.09 2.88 20.89
C THR A 94 -3.73 3.64 22.15
N GLU A 95 -3.10 4.81 22.01
CA GLU A 95 -2.79 5.70 23.13
C GLU A 95 -4.08 6.19 23.81
N SER A 96 -5.06 6.65 23.01
CA SER A 96 -6.35 7.13 23.50
C SER A 96 -7.12 6.04 24.27
N LEU A 97 -7.14 4.80 23.78
CA LEU A 97 -7.78 3.69 24.50
C LEU A 97 -7.02 3.29 25.77
N THR A 98 -5.69 3.37 25.76
CA THR A 98 -4.87 3.14 26.95
C THR A 98 -5.20 4.15 28.05
N GLU A 99 -5.25 5.44 27.71
CA GLU A 99 -5.65 6.50 28.65
C GLU A 99 -7.10 6.36 29.12
N TYR A 100 -8.00 5.94 28.23
CA TYR A 100 -9.39 5.66 28.58
C TYR A 100 -9.49 4.58 29.66
N ALA A 101 -8.78 3.45 29.47
CA ALA A 101 -8.74 2.36 30.44
C ALA A 101 -8.11 2.79 31.78
N GLU A 102 -7.05 3.59 31.74
CA GLU A 102 -6.43 4.16 32.94
C GLU A 102 -7.42 5.08 33.69
N GLY A 103 -8.17 5.92 32.97
CA GLY A 103 -9.22 6.76 33.53
C GLY A 103 -10.37 5.97 34.17
N LYS A 104 -10.55 4.70 33.78
CA LYS A 104 -11.47 3.75 34.43
C LYS A 104 -10.82 2.99 35.61
N GLY A 105 -9.61 3.37 36.01
CA GLY A 105 -8.89 2.80 37.16
C GLY A 105 -8.27 1.43 36.90
N LYS A 106 -8.04 1.06 35.64
CA LYS A 106 -7.47 -0.23 35.26
C LYS A 106 -5.94 -0.18 35.23
N ASP A 107 -5.28 -1.32 35.44
CA ASP A 107 -3.82 -1.44 35.29
C ASP A 107 -3.43 -1.54 33.81
N VAL A 108 -2.99 -0.43 33.25
CA VAL A 108 -2.65 -0.32 31.82
C VAL A 108 -1.17 -0.56 31.52
N SER A 109 -0.38 -1.09 32.46
CA SER A 109 1.08 -1.22 32.29
C SER A 109 1.47 -1.97 31.01
N GLU A 110 0.81 -3.08 30.70
CA GLU A 110 1.09 -3.85 29.47
C GLU A 110 0.52 -3.17 28.20
N LEU A 111 -0.68 -2.59 28.28
CA LEU A 111 -1.29 -1.83 27.18
C LEU A 111 -0.43 -0.64 26.78
N ARG A 112 0.06 0.10 27.78
CA ARG A 112 0.94 1.25 27.60
C ARG A 112 2.23 0.85 26.91
N ARG A 113 2.84 -0.27 27.30
CA ARG A 113 4.03 -0.80 26.61
C ARG A 113 3.76 -1.07 25.12
N LEU A 114 2.60 -1.64 24.77
CA LEU A 114 2.25 -1.88 23.36
C LEU A 114 1.94 -0.60 22.61
N SER A 115 1.25 0.35 23.24
CA SER A 115 1.00 1.67 22.68
C SER A 115 2.31 2.42 22.42
N ASP A 116 3.24 2.41 23.38
CA ASP A 116 4.55 3.03 23.25
C ASP A 116 5.40 2.37 22.17
N ASP A 117 5.32 1.04 22.02
CA ASP A 117 5.94 0.33 20.89
C ASP A 117 5.33 0.80 19.56
N MET A 118 4.01 0.97 19.47
CA MET A 118 3.38 1.52 18.25
C MET A 118 3.81 2.96 17.98
N VAL A 119 3.81 3.84 18.98
CA VAL A 119 4.23 5.25 18.90
C VAL A 119 5.71 5.34 18.48
N SER A 120 6.59 4.58 19.12
CA SER A 120 8.02 4.58 18.79
C SER A 120 8.26 4.01 17.39
N ASN A 121 7.46 3.03 16.94
CA ASN A 121 7.50 2.48 15.58
C ASN A 121 6.87 3.39 14.51
N VAL A 122 6.18 4.49 14.88
CA VAL A 122 5.69 5.50 13.93
C VAL A 122 6.83 6.09 13.10
N ILE A 123 8.09 5.99 13.57
CA ILE A 123 9.34 6.49 12.97
C ILE A 123 9.09 7.25 11.66
N GLU A 124 8.90 8.56 11.79
CA GLU A 124 8.65 9.51 10.69
C GLU A 124 9.73 9.44 9.60
N ARG A 125 10.90 8.86 9.91
CA ARG A 125 12.01 8.72 8.97
C ARG A 125 11.70 7.80 7.81
N GLY A 126 10.74 6.87 7.89
CA GLY A 126 10.44 5.96 6.77
C GLY A 126 9.99 6.70 5.50
N SER A 127 9.05 7.63 5.65
CA SER A 127 8.57 8.45 4.54
C SER A 127 9.61 9.48 4.08
N LEU A 128 10.39 10.05 5.01
CA LEU A 128 11.50 10.94 4.69
C LEU A 128 12.62 10.20 3.93
N VAL A 129 13.00 9.00 4.33
CA VAL A 129 14.02 8.18 3.66
C VAL A 129 13.54 7.79 2.27
N ALA A 130 12.28 7.36 2.11
CA ALA A 130 11.71 7.08 0.80
C ALA A 130 11.66 8.34 -0.09
N PHE A 131 11.34 9.49 0.48
CA PHE A 131 11.36 10.76 -0.25
C PHE A 131 12.77 11.18 -0.68
N LEU A 132 13.75 11.07 0.22
CA LEU A 132 15.15 11.37 -0.08
C LEU A 132 15.73 10.39 -1.11
N ALA A 133 15.36 9.11 -1.06
CA ALA A 133 15.73 8.13 -2.06
C ALA A 133 15.13 8.48 -3.44
N PHE A 134 13.83 8.79 -3.48
CA PHE A 134 13.15 9.28 -4.69
C PHE A 134 13.84 10.51 -5.29
N LEU A 135 14.15 11.53 -4.46
CA LEU A 135 14.85 12.73 -4.92
C LEU A 135 16.26 12.43 -5.41
N ALA A 136 17.01 11.60 -4.70
CA ALA A 136 18.37 11.23 -5.08
C ALA A 136 18.40 10.48 -6.42
N ILE A 137 17.50 9.51 -6.61
CA ILE A 137 17.37 8.75 -7.86
C ILE A 137 16.96 9.68 -8.99
N SER A 138 15.93 10.52 -8.80
CA SER A 138 15.46 11.46 -9.81
C SER A 138 16.55 12.47 -10.22
N PHE A 139 17.27 13.01 -9.24
CA PHE A 139 18.38 13.94 -9.49
C PHE A 139 19.54 13.26 -10.21
N PHE A 140 19.91 12.04 -9.81
CA PHE A 140 20.99 11.29 -10.43
C PHE A 140 20.65 10.89 -11.87
N MET A 141 19.39 10.51 -12.14
CA MET A 141 18.88 10.26 -13.50
C MET A 141 18.99 11.52 -14.38
N LEU A 142 18.54 12.66 -13.86
CA LEU A 142 18.60 13.95 -14.56
C LEU A 142 20.05 14.38 -14.83
N LEU A 143 20.94 14.21 -13.86
CA LEU A 143 22.37 14.51 -14.02
C LEU A 143 22.99 13.67 -15.13
N ILE A 144 22.69 12.36 -15.15
CA ILE A 144 23.21 11.45 -16.17
C ILE A 144 22.63 11.75 -17.54
N PHE A 145 21.35 12.13 -17.65
CA PHE A 145 20.76 12.61 -18.90
C PHE A 145 21.59 13.74 -19.52
N PHE A 146 21.87 14.79 -18.73
CA PHE A 146 22.68 15.92 -19.20
C PHE A 146 24.12 15.51 -19.51
N LEU A 147 24.70 14.58 -18.74
CA LEU A 147 26.05 14.10 -18.95
C LEU A 147 26.18 13.30 -20.26
N ILE A 148 25.17 12.49 -20.58
CA ILE A 148 25.04 11.73 -21.82
C ILE A 148 24.97 12.69 -23.02
N ASP A 149 24.08 13.68 -22.95
CA ASP A 149 23.86 14.63 -24.03
C ASP A 149 25.11 15.50 -24.28
N PHE A 150 25.87 15.79 -23.22
CA PHE A 150 27.09 16.57 -23.29
C PHE A 150 28.30 15.79 -23.83
N ILE A 151 28.44 14.50 -23.47
CA ILE A 151 29.69 13.74 -23.70
C ILE A 151 29.66 12.94 -25.02
N ARG A 152 28.51 12.86 -25.73
CA ARG A 152 28.33 11.95 -26.88
C ARG A 152 28.80 10.53 -26.55
N THR A 153 28.28 10.04 -25.42
CA THR A 153 28.64 8.74 -24.84
C THR A 153 28.46 7.61 -25.87
N PRO A 154 29.42 6.67 -25.98
CA PRO A 154 29.26 5.50 -26.84
C PRO A 154 28.01 4.69 -26.49
N GLU A 155 27.39 4.08 -27.50
CA GLU A 155 26.14 3.33 -27.39
C GLU A 155 26.21 2.19 -26.35
N ASP A 156 27.31 1.43 -26.34
CA ASP A 156 27.54 0.35 -25.36
C ASP A 156 27.57 0.85 -23.90
N THR A 157 28.15 2.02 -23.67
CA THR A 157 28.20 2.63 -22.33
C THR A 157 26.81 3.10 -21.90
N LEU A 158 25.98 3.55 -22.84
CA LEU A 158 24.63 4.00 -22.52
C LEU A 158 23.70 2.84 -22.15
N LEU A 159 23.80 1.73 -22.88
CA LEU A 159 23.08 0.50 -22.57
C LEU A 159 23.43 -0.04 -21.16
N LEU A 160 24.71 0.06 -20.77
CA LEU A 160 25.15 -0.31 -19.42
C LEU A 160 24.53 0.60 -18.35
N ILE A 161 24.50 1.91 -18.60
CA ILE A 161 23.90 2.90 -17.70
C ILE A 161 22.39 2.63 -17.53
N GLU A 162 21.67 2.44 -18.64
CA GLU A 162 20.24 2.16 -18.65
C GLU A 162 19.90 0.90 -17.83
N ASN A 163 20.58 -0.21 -18.10
CA ASN A 163 20.37 -1.46 -17.36
C ASN A 163 20.68 -1.30 -15.87
N THR A 164 21.73 -0.56 -15.52
CA THR A 164 22.08 -0.29 -14.12
C THR A 164 20.96 0.45 -13.39
N PHE A 165 20.33 1.41 -14.04
CA PHE A 165 19.21 2.16 -13.47
C PHE A 165 17.95 1.34 -13.31
N ILE A 166 17.59 0.57 -14.33
CA ILE A 166 16.43 -0.32 -14.25
C ILE A 166 16.62 -1.30 -13.08
N ILE A 167 17.81 -1.90 -12.95
CA ILE A 167 18.14 -2.79 -11.84
C ILE A 167 18.05 -2.06 -10.49
N ALA A 168 18.57 -0.83 -10.39
CA ALA A 168 18.53 -0.05 -9.15
C ALA A 168 17.10 0.24 -8.71
N VAL A 169 16.20 0.57 -9.64
CA VAL A 169 14.79 0.86 -9.34
C VAL A 169 14.01 -0.38 -9.00
N ILE A 170 14.27 -1.49 -9.69
CA ILE A 170 13.67 -2.77 -9.30
C ILE A 170 14.13 -3.16 -7.90
N ALA A 171 15.43 -3.01 -7.59
CA ALA A 171 15.96 -3.27 -6.26
C ALA A 171 15.31 -2.38 -5.20
N GLU A 172 15.16 -1.07 -5.47
CA GLU A 172 14.43 -0.13 -4.61
C GLU A 172 12.99 -0.60 -4.37
N ALA A 173 12.26 -0.91 -5.44
CA ALA A 173 10.87 -1.38 -5.39
C ALA A 173 10.73 -2.63 -4.53
N LEU A 174 11.60 -3.63 -4.75
CA LEU A 174 11.61 -4.87 -3.98
C LEU A 174 11.86 -4.62 -2.50
N VAL A 175 12.85 -3.78 -2.16
CA VAL A 175 13.15 -3.41 -0.77
C VAL A 175 11.94 -2.72 -0.13
N ILE A 176 11.34 -1.74 -0.81
CA ILE A 176 10.20 -0.99 -0.27
C ILE A 176 8.97 -1.91 -0.08
N PHE A 177 8.64 -2.76 -1.05
CA PHE A 177 7.51 -3.69 -0.92
C PHE A 177 7.71 -4.70 0.20
N MET A 178 8.93 -5.24 0.35
CA MET A 178 9.27 -6.11 1.48
C MET A 178 9.14 -5.38 2.81
N LEU A 179 9.66 -4.15 2.92
CA LEU A 179 9.56 -3.33 4.13
C LEU A 179 8.11 -3.03 4.49
N ILE A 180 7.27 -2.65 3.54
CA ILE A 180 5.85 -2.41 3.77
C ILE A 180 5.18 -3.70 4.27
N THR A 181 5.40 -4.82 3.59
CA THR A 181 4.76 -6.10 3.96
C THR A 181 5.18 -6.55 5.35
N LEU A 182 6.45 -6.43 5.70
CA LEU A 182 6.96 -6.76 7.03
C LEU A 182 6.41 -5.81 8.11
N LYS A 183 6.30 -4.51 7.81
CA LYS A 183 5.70 -3.54 8.74
C LYS A 183 4.22 -3.81 8.97
N MET A 184 3.48 -4.16 7.92
CA MET A 184 2.07 -4.51 8.02
C MET A 184 1.87 -5.75 8.91
N ASP A 185 2.65 -6.81 8.72
CA ASP A 185 2.55 -8.02 9.53
C ASP A 185 2.87 -7.76 11.02
N ARG A 186 3.85 -6.89 11.30
CA ARG A 186 4.14 -6.46 12.68
C ARG A 186 3.01 -5.62 13.26
N LEU A 187 2.50 -4.66 12.50
CA LEU A 187 1.41 -3.78 12.92
C LEU A 187 0.15 -4.59 13.25
N ASP A 188 -0.23 -5.53 12.38
CA ASP A 188 -1.34 -6.47 12.60
C ASP A 188 -1.16 -7.26 13.90
N SER A 189 0.05 -7.81 14.13
CA SER A 189 0.35 -8.57 15.34
C SER A 189 0.26 -7.72 16.60
N THR A 190 0.78 -6.50 16.58
CA THR A 190 0.75 -5.60 17.73
C THR A 190 -0.68 -5.12 18.01
N GLN A 191 -1.44 -4.75 16.98
CA GLN A 191 -2.84 -4.35 17.11
C GLN A 191 -3.70 -5.50 17.64
N CYS A 192 -3.52 -6.72 17.14
CA CYS A 192 -4.22 -7.90 17.63
C CYS A 192 -3.92 -8.14 19.12
N ARG A 193 -2.64 -8.08 19.53
CA ARG A 193 -2.29 -8.23 20.95
C ARG A 193 -2.84 -7.10 21.83
N PHE A 194 -2.77 -5.87 21.36
CA PHE A 194 -3.34 -4.71 22.06
C PHE A 194 -4.84 -4.91 22.28
N THR A 195 -5.54 -5.35 21.24
CA THR A 195 -6.97 -5.65 21.25
C THR A 195 -7.29 -6.62 22.37
N VAL A 196 -6.71 -7.84 22.34
CA VAL A 196 -6.95 -8.91 23.31
C VAL A 196 -6.76 -8.42 24.75
N LEU A 197 -5.67 -7.72 25.02
CA LEU A 197 -5.38 -7.20 26.35
C LEU A 197 -6.39 -6.13 26.78
N PHE A 198 -6.81 -5.26 25.86
CA PHE A 198 -7.82 -4.25 26.15
C PHE A 198 -9.17 -4.90 26.51
N GLU A 199 -9.55 -5.99 25.83
CA GLU A 199 -10.77 -6.75 26.12
C GLU A 199 -10.73 -7.35 27.52
N GLU A 200 -9.66 -8.08 27.83
CA GLU A 200 -9.46 -8.75 29.12
C GLU A 200 -9.51 -7.73 30.26
N LEU A 201 -8.95 -6.55 30.05
CA LEU A 201 -8.90 -5.49 31.03
C LEU A 201 -10.27 -4.83 31.26
N MET A 202 -11.02 -4.60 30.18
CA MET A 202 -12.32 -3.93 30.24
C MET A 202 -13.44 -4.88 30.68
N GLY A 203 -13.30 -6.20 30.48
CA GLY A 203 -14.20 -7.23 31.00
C GLY A 203 -15.45 -7.47 30.16
N ASP A 204 -15.39 -7.19 28.85
CA ASP A 204 -16.51 -7.36 27.92
C ASP A 204 -16.27 -8.51 26.94
N GLU A 205 -17.03 -9.60 27.07
CA GLU A 205 -16.99 -10.77 26.16
C GLU A 205 -17.56 -10.49 24.75
N LEU A 206 -18.09 -9.29 24.51
CA LEU A 206 -18.78 -8.89 23.25
C LEU A 206 -17.84 -8.50 22.10
N MET A 207 -16.55 -8.79 22.23
CA MET A 207 -15.54 -8.19 21.39
C MET A 207 -15.44 -8.73 19.97
N ALA A 208 -14.95 -7.82 19.12
CA ALA A 208 -14.41 -8.14 17.82
C ALA A 208 -13.21 -9.07 18.01
N GLY A 209 -13.38 -10.37 17.73
CA GLY A 209 -12.24 -11.28 17.66
C GLY A 209 -11.08 -10.63 16.89
N CYS A 210 -9.84 -10.90 17.31
CA CYS A 210 -8.62 -10.26 16.81
C CYS A 210 -8.71 -9.91 15.32
N MET A 211 -8.12 -8.78 14.93
CA MET A 211 -7.88 -8.44 13.53
C MET A 211 -6.93 -9.46 12.87
N TYR A 212 -7.40 -10.70 12.73
CA TYR A 212 -6.64 -11.82 12.23
C TYR A 212 -6.96 -11.89 10.75
N LEU A 213 -6.24 -11.10 9.98
CA LEU A 213 -6.10 -11.41 8.57
C LEU A 213 -5.48 -12.80 8.51
N LYS A 214 -6.30 -13.82 8.21
CA LYS A 214 -5.86 -15.22 8.06
C LYS A 214 -4.50 -15.23 7.39
N ARG A 215 -3.46 -15.49 8.20
CA ARG A 215 -2.06 -15.24 7.85
C ARG A 215 -1.74 -16.19 6.71
N ARG A 216 -1.87 -15.72 5.46
CA ARG A 216 -1.32 -16.46 4.34
C ARG A 216 0.17 -16.41 4.56
N ASP A 217 0.78 -17.59 4.69
CA ASP A 217 2.21 -17.72 4.89
C ASP A 217 2.90 -16.90 3.80
N LEU A 218 3.52 -15.79 4.21
CA LEU A 218 4.11 -14.82 3.31
C LEU A 218 5.12 -15.51 2.38
N LYS A 219 5.80 -16.55 2.87
CA LYS A 219 6.72 -17.36 2.08
C LYS A 219 6.01 -18.12 0.97
N LYS A 220 4.82 -18.68 1.24
CA LYS A 220 4.01 -19.36 0.21
C LYS A 220 3.53 -18.38 -0.84
N VAL A 221 3.08 -17.20 -0.44
CA VAL A 221 2.65 -16.18 -1.41
C VAL A 221 3.82 -15.70 -2.25
N GLN A 222 4.96 -15.39 -1.63
CA GLN A 222 6.18 -15.03 -2.36
C GLN A 222 6.63 -16.13 -3.33
N ALA A 223 6.56 -17.41 -2.93
CA ALA A 223 6.87 -18.53 -3.81
C ALA A 223 5.90 -18.62 -5.01
N VAL A 224 4.60 -18.39 -4.80
CA VAL A 224 3.60 -18.34 -5.87
C VAL A 224 3.87 -17.16 -6.81
N LEU A 225 4.14 -15.96 -6.27
CA LEU A 225 4.46 -14.78 -7.09
C LEU A 225 5.74 -15.01 -7.91
N LEU A 226 6.77 -15.62 -7.32
CA LEU A 226 8.01 -15.96 -8.00
C LEU A 226 7.78 -16.97 -9.14
N ALA A 227 7.01 -18.03 -8.87
CA ALA A 227 6.65 -19.03 -9.87
C ALA A 227 5.81 -18.43 -11.01
N LEU A 228 4.84 -17.57 -10.69
CA LEU A 228 4.03 -16.85 -11.68
C LEU A 228 4.87 -15.90 -12.53
N SER A 229 5.83 -15.21 -11.90
CA SER A 229 6.77 -14.32 -12.62
C SER A 229 7.63 -15.10 -13.58
N PHE A 230 8.10 -16.29 -13.18
CA PHE A 230 8.89 -17.16 -14.02
C PHE A 230 8.08 -17.66 -15.21
N LEU A 231 6.83 -18.07 -14.99
CA LEU A 231 5.92 -18.49 -16.05
C LEU A 231 5.65 -17.36 -17.06
N LEU A 232 5.33 -16.15 -16.57
CA LEU A 232 5.12 -14.99 -17.43
C LEU A 232 6.38 -14.60 -18.21
N PHE A 233 7.55 -14.67 -17.57
CA PHE A 233 8.83 -14.47 -18.24
C PHE A 233 9.03 -15.47 -19.39
N LEU A 234 8.78 -16.77 -19.15
CA LEU A 234 8.85 -17.78 -20.22
C LEU A 234 7.85 -17.49 -21.35
N THR A 235 6.62 -17.07 -21.03
CA THR A 235 5.63 -16.68 -22.03
C THR A 235 6.13 -15.53 -22.89
N VAL A 236 6.76 -14.51 -22.29
CA VAL A 236 7.32 -13.37 -23.05
C VAL A 236 8.45 -13.82 -23.97
N ILE A 237 9.37 -14.68 -23.51
CA ILE A 237 10.45 -15.23 -24.34
C ILE A 237 9.90 -16.03 -25.51
N VAL A 238 8.99 -16.97 -25.26
CA VAL A 238 8.40 -17.80 -26.33
C VAL A 238 7.61 -16.93 -27.33
N THR A 239 6.89 -15.91 -26.84
CA THR A 239 6.16 -14.98 -27.72
C THR A 239 7.13 -14.16 -28.55
N HIS A 240 8.26 -13.73 -27.97
CA HIS A 240 9.31 -13.01 -28.69
C HIS A 240 9.90 -13.86 -29.83
N ASP A 241 10.28 -15.11 -29.53
CA ASP A 241 10.80 -16.05 -30.54
C ASP A 241 9.80 -16.29 -31.68
N ILE A 242 8.52 -16.52 -31.37
CA ILE A 242 7.46 -16.71 -32.38
C ILE A 242 7.31 -15.48 -33.28
N LEU A 243 7.33 -14.28 -32.68
CA LEU A 243 7.18 -13.04 -33.44
C LEU A 243 8.40 -12.76 -34.32
N GLU A 244 9.61 -13.09 -33.85
CA GLU A 244 10.82 -12.99 -34.65
C GLU A 244 10.78 -13.94 -35.86
N ASP A 245 10.31 -15.18 -35.67
CA ASP A 245 10.09 -16.16 -36.76
C ASP A 245 9.07 -15.65 -37.80
N ASP A 246 8.06 -14.88 -37.37
CA ASP A 246 7.08 -14.21 -38.25
C ASP A 246 7.63 -12.92 -38.91
N GLY A 247 8.91 -12.61 -38.72
CA GLY A 247 9.58 -11.43 -39.28
C GLY A 247 9.28 -10.12 -38.53
N ILE A 248 8.63 -10.20 -37.37
CA ILE A 248 8.37 -9.06 -36.49
C ILE A 248 9.57 -8.91 -35.56
N VAL A 249 10.48 -8.00 -35.92
CA VAL A 249 11.66 -7.72 -35.11
C VAL A 249 11.26 -7.00 -33.82
N LEU A 250 11.28 -7.72 -32.70
CA LEU A 250 11.18 -7.15 -31.37
C LEU A 250 12.58 -6.84 -30.85
N TYR A 251 12.82 -5.59 -30.45
CA TYR A 251 14.11 -5.17 -29.90
C TYR A 251 14.47 -5.95 -28.63
N HIS A 252 15.63 -6.63 -28.65
CA HIS A 252 16.29 -7.15 -27.44
C HIS A 252 16.87 -5.98 -26.63
N THR A 253 16.03 -5.20 -25.96
CA THR A 253 16.50 -4.06 -25.16
C THR A 253 16.67 -4.39 -23.68
N SER A 254 16.25 -5.57 -23.21
CA SER A 254 16.31 -5.89 -21.79
C SER A 254 16.92 -7.26 -21.54
N SER A 255 17.89 -7.33 -20.64
CA SER A 255 18.40 -8.60 -20.10
C SER A 255 17.22 -9.46 -19.62
N PRO A 256 17.20 -10.78 -19.90
CA PRO A 256 16.13 -11.68 -19.43
C PRO A 256 15.90 -11.59 -17.91
N ILE A 257 16.96 -11.32 -17.16
CA ILE A 257 16.92 -11.12 -15.71
C ILE A 257 16.14 -9.84 -15.36
N VAL A 258 16.34 -8.75 -16.10
CA VAL A 258 15.65 -7.47 -15.90
C VAL A 258 14.15 -7.65 -16.13
N LEU A 259 13.77 -8.31 -17.22
CA LEU A 259 12.37 -8.60 -17.53
C LEU A 259 11.69 -9.44 -16.45
N PHE A 260 12.35 -10.51 -15.99
CA PHE A 260 11.85 -11.33 -14.90
C PHE A 260 11.65 -10.52 -13.61
N LEU A 261 12.64 -9.70 -13.24
CA LEU A 261 12.59 -8.86 -12.05
C LEU A 261 11.50 -7.78 -12.14
N MET A 262 11.26 -7.19 -13.31
CA MET A 262 10.14 -6.28 -13.56
C MET A 262 8.79 -6.96 -13.34
N ILE A 263 8.57 -8.13 -13.94
CA ILE A 263 7.31 -8.87 -13.78
C ILE A 263 7.06 -9.19 -12.30
N TYR A 264 8.10 -9.66 -11.62
CA TYR A 264 8.03 -9.98 -10.19
C TYR A 264 7.71 -8.75 -9.33
N SER A 265 8.36 -7.62 -9.58
CA SER A 265 8.10 -6.38 -8.84
C SER A 265 6.69 -5.84 -9.06
N VAL A 266 6.14 -5.93 -10.28
CA VAL A 266 4.74 -5.57 -10.56
C VAL A 266 3.75 -6.45 -9.80
N LEU A 267 3.96 -7.78 -9.83
CA LEU A 267 3.12 -8.71 -9.07
C LEU A 267 3.19 -8.45 -7.55
N LEU A 268 4.38 -8.16 -7.04
CA LEU A 268 4.60 -7.83 -5.64
C LEU A 268 3.94 -6.48 -5.24
N PHE A 269 3.95 -5.50 -6.13
CA PHE A 269 3.23 -4.23 -5.95
C PHE A 269 1.73 -4.45 -5.76
N PHE A 270 1.08 -5.16 -6.70
CA PHE A 270 -0.36 -5.44 -6.61
C PHE A 270 -0.71 -6.23 -5.36
N TYR A 271 0.13 -7.21 -5.01
CA TYR A 271 -0.04 -7.96 -3.77
C TYR A 271 0.07 -7.05 -2.53
N THR A 272 1.05 -6.15 -2.49
CA THR A 272 1.23 -5.19 -1.39
C THR A 272 0.00 -4.30 -1.24
N VAL A 273 -0.48 -3.69 -2.33
CA VAL A 273 -1.70 -2.87 -2.33
C VAL A 273 -2.91 -3.68 -1.86
N TYR A 274 -3.06 -4.91 -2.34
CA TYR A 274 -4.15 -5.80 -1.91
C TYR A 274 -4.12 -6.05 -0.40
N VAL A 275 -2.95 -6.39 0.15
CA VAL A 275 -2.76 -6.63 1.59
C VAL A 275 -3.13 -5.38 2.40
N MET A 276 -2.64 -4.21 2.00
CA MET A 276 -2.92 -2.95 2.69
C MET A 276 -4.40 -2.58 2.65
N ASN A 277 -5.06 -2.69 1.49
CA ASN A 277 -6.49 -2.44 1.37
C ASN A 277 -7.34 -3.45 2.16
N ARG A 278 -6.88 -4.70 2.29
CA ARG A 278 -7.53 -5.71 3.13
C ARG A 278 -7.39 -5.36 4.62
N HIS A 279 -6.20 -4.92 5.04
CA HIS A 279 -5.94 -4.42 6.40
C HIS A 279 -6.82 -3.23 6.73
N LEU A 280 -6.87 -2.18 5.91
CA LEU A 280 -7.71 -1.01 6.17
C LEU A 280 -9.19 -1.36 6.37
N ARG A 281 -9.72 -2.28 5.56
CA ARG A 281 -11.11 -2.76 5.69
C ARG A 281 -11.34 -3.53 6.97
N ALA A 282 -10.45 -4.46 7.31
CA ALA A 282 -10.54 -5.23 8.54
C ALA A 282 -10.42 -4.32 9.78
N GLN A 283 -9.53 -3.33 9.74
CA GLN A 283 -9.37 -2.36 10.81
C GLN A 283 -10.60 -1.46 10.99
N TRP A 284 -11.21 -1.00 9.89
CA TRP A 284 -12.45 -0.23 9.98
C TRP A 284 -13.57 -1.03 10.66
N GLY A 285 -13.72 -2.31 10.30
CA GLY A 285 -14.67 -3.21 10.96
C GLY A 285 -14.37 -3.37 12.44
N TYR A 286 -13.10 -3.50 12.80
CA TYR A 286 -12.62 -3.58 14.18
C TYR A 286 -12.90 -2.29 14.98
N GLU A 287 -12.46 -1.13 14.50
CA GLU A 287 -12.68 0.17 15.15
C GLU A 287 -14.16 0.48 15.34
N SER A 288 -15.00 0.09 14.39
CA SER A 288 -16.46 0.24 14.51
C SER A 288 -17.03 -0.59 15.65
N LYS A 289 -16.54 -1.83 15.84
CA LYS A 289 -16.97 -2.71 16.94
C LYS A 289 -16.47 -2.20 18.30
N LEU A 290 -15.23 -1.72 18.38
CA LEU A 290 -14.72 -1.04 19.59
C LEU A 290 -15.59 0.16 19.98
N LEU A 291 -15.98 0.99 19.00
CA LEU A 291 -16.79 2.17 19.26
C LEU A 291 -18.18 1.79 19.80
N VAL A 292 -18.79 0.75 19.22
CA VAL A 292 -20.05 0.18 19.72
C VAL A 292 -19.90 -0.31 21.15
N MET A 293 -18.83 -1.05 21.46
CA MET A 293 -18.56 -1.50 22.83
C MET A 293 -18.48 -0.32 23.79
N ILE A 294 -17.60 0.64 23.51
CA ILE A 294 -17.36 1.75 24.44
C ILE A 294 -18.68 2.50 24.67
N SER A 295 -19.49 2.66 23.63
CA SER A 295 -20.82 3.26 23.75
C SER A 295 -21.75 2.46 24.68
N VAL A 296 -21.76 1.13 24.58
CA VAL A 296 -22.53 0.26 25.50
C VAL A 296 -22.01 0.39 26.94
N HIS A 297 -20.69 0.39 27.12
CA HIS A 297 -20.04 0.52 28.43
C HIS A 297 -20.33 1.89 29.08
N GLU A 298 -20.37 2.97 28.30
CA GLU A 298 -20.80 4.30 28.77
C GLU A 298 -22.33 4.43 28.95
N GLY A 299 -23.10 3.36 28.70
CA GLY A 299 -24.54 3.33 28.95
C GLY A 299 -25.40 3.99 27.87
N VAL A 300 -24.86 4.19 26.67
CA VAL A 300 -25.59 4.78 25.54
C VAL A 300 -26.70 3.82 25.07
N LYS A 301 -27.95 4.17 25.37
CA LYS A 301 -29.13 3.28 25.22
C LYS A 301 -29.52 3.01 23.76
N SER A 302 -29.18 3.92 22.85
CA SER A 302 -29.50 3.85 21.42
C SER A 302 -28.73 2.74 20.69
N VAL A 303 -27.62 2.25 21.25
CA VAL A 303 -26.71 1.27 20.63
C VAL A 303 -27.29 -0.14 20.56
N LYS A 304 -28.15 -0.54 21.51
CA LYS A 304 -28.75 -1.89 21.56
C LYS A 304 -29.61 -2.25 20.33
N ARG A 305 -30.00 -1.26 19.52
CA ARG A 305 -30.78 -1.47 18.27
C ARG A 305 -29.90 -1.63 17.03
N PHE A 306 -28.61 -1.31 17.09
CA PHE A 306 -27.67 -1.46 15.98
C PHE A 306 -26.97 -2.82 16.10
N LYS A 307 -27.64 -3.88 15.65
CA LYS A 307 -26.95 -5.12 15.29
C LYS A 307 -26.18 -4.82 14.01
N ILE A 308 -24.88 -4.58 14.12
CA ILE A 308 -24.00 -4.62 12.94
C ILE A 308 -23.85 -6.11 12.62
N GLU A 309 -24.77 -6.66 11.85
CA GLU A 309 -24.57 -7.95 11.18
C GLU A 309 -23.40 -7.77 10.22
N TYR A 310 -22.23 -8.13 10.72
CA TYR A 310 -21.06 -8.40 9.89
C TYR A 310 -21.20 -9.86 9.50
N ASP A 311 -21.84 -10.13 8.37
CA ASP A 311 -21.72 -11.44 7.77
C ASP A 311 -20.26 -11.59 7.35
N GLU A 312 -19.55 -12.54 7.94
CA GLU A 312 -18.15 -12.84 7.57
C GLU A 312 -18.03 -13.26 6.09
N ASP A 313 -19.15 -13.61 5.47
CA ASP A 313 -19.28 -14.05 4.07
C ASP A 313 -19.81 -12.95 3.10
N ASP A 314 -20.36 -11.84 3.58
CA ASP A 314 -20.86 -10.75 2.71
C ASP A 314 -19.76 -9.76 2.33
N GLN A 315 -18.92 -10.19 1.38
CA GLN A 315 -18.05 -9.29 0.63
C GLN A 315 -18.77 -8.53 -0.50
N ASP A 316 -20.06 -8.77 -0.75
CA ASP A 316 -20.78 -8.23 -1.91
C ASP A 316 -21.61 -6.96 -1.62
N ASP A 317 -21.05 -5.86 -2.11
CA ASP A 317 -21.58 -4.65 -2.76
C ASP A 317 -22.74 -3.79 -2.22
N ASP A 318 -23.52 -4.15 -1.20
CA ASP A 318 -24.63 -3.26 -0.75
C ASP A 318 -24.23 -2.18 0.29
N SER A 319 -23.13 -1.48 -0.02
CA SER A 319 -22.28 -0.74 0.93
C SER A 319 -22.71 0.69 1.29
N ALA A 320 -23.54 1.32 0.46
CA ALA A 320 -23.91 2.74 0.64
C ALA A 320 -24.91 2.96 1.78
N GLY A 321 -25.87 2.03 1.95
CA GLY A 321 -26.90 2.12 2.99
C GLY A 321 -26.40 1.83 4.40
N SER A 322 -25.36 0.99 4.54
CA SER A 322 -24.72 0.66 5.82
C SER A 322 -23.90 1.84 6.37
N LEU A 323 -23.06 2.47 5.54
CA LEU A 323 -22.20 3.58 5.96
C LEU A 323 -22.99 4.83 6.38
N ALA A 324 -24.06 5.17 5.65
CA ALA A 324 -24.93 6.30 6.00
C ALA A 324 -25.67 6.07 7.33
N ARG A 325 -26.04 4.82 7.62
CA ARG A 325 -26.64 4.40 8.89
C ARG A 325 -25.65 4.48 10.04
N VAL A 326 -24.44 3.97 9.86
CA VAL A 326 -23.36 4.02 10.87
C VAL A 326 -22.93 5.46 11.17
N LYS A 327 -22.75 6.32 10.15
CA LYS A 327 -22.41 7.75 10.37
C LYS A 327 -23.54 8.52 11.05
N ARG A 328 -24.80 8.20 10.76
CA ARG A 328 -25.97 8.83 11.40
C ARG A 328 -26.12 8.36 12.85
N PHE A 329 -25.85 7.09 13.08
CA PHE A 329 -25.78 6.49 14.41
C PHE A 329 -24.66 7.10 15.26
N PHE A 330 -23.44 7.24 14.73
CA PHE A 330 -22.35 7.85 15.49
C PHE A 330 -22.52 9.35 15.71
N ARG A 331 -23.11 10.09 14.77
CA ARG A 331 -23.53 11.48 15.05
C ARG A 331 -24.56 11.54 16.18
N HIS A 332 -25.53 10.63 16.18
CA HIS A 332 -26.51 10.55 17.24
C HIS A 332 -25.91 10.17 18.60
N ILE A 333 -24.92 9.26 18.63
CA ILE A 333 -24.16 8.96 19.86
C ILE A 333 -23.38 10.19 20.34
N ALA A 334 -22.71 10.90 19.44
CA ALA A 334 -21.99 12.13 19.80
C ALA A 334 -22.93 13.26 20.30
N ASP A 335 -24.21 13.23 19.94
CA ASP A 335 -25.22 14.13 20.46
C ASP A 335 -25.83 13.65 21.82
N GLU A 336 -25.66 12.36 22.18
CA GLU A 336 -26.18 11.75 23.41
C GLU A 336 -25.14 11.66 24.55
N ILE A 337 -23.84 11.67 24.21
CA ILE A 337 -22.70 11.78 25.15
C ILE A 337 -22.46 13.27 25.43
#